data_AF-A0A532BW14-F1
#
_entry.id   AF-A0A532BW14-F1
#
_cell.length_a   1.000
_cell.length_b   1.000
_cell.length_c   1.000
_cell.angle_alpha   90.00
_cell.angle_beta   90.00
_cell.angle_gamma   90.00
#
_symmetry.space_group_name_H-M   'P 1'
#
loop_
_entity.id
_entity.type
_entity.pdbx_description
1 polymer ?
#
loop_
_entity_poly.entity_id
_entity_poly.type
_entity_poly.pdbx_seq_one_letter_code
_entity_poly.pdbx_strand_id
1 'polypeptide(L)'
;MAVFRRPELEKDNPIAPQMYVGPRRRRALLREASLSPASRQGDMAETLQALTAAAERFVASVPPSKKLQEERSALLKAIIQAQQF
;
A
#
# COMPACT_ATOMS: atom_id res chain seq x y z
N MET A 1 14.11 28.51 -0.35
CA MET A 1 15.39 27.81 -0.07
C MET A 1 15.61 26.78 -1.16
N ALA A 2 16.63 26.95 -2.01
CA ALA A 2 16.97 25.94 -3.00
C ALA A 2 17.67 24.77 -2.28
N VAL A 3 16.99 23.63 -2.19
CA VAL A 3 17.60 22.41 -1.66
C VAL A 3 18.54 21.89 -2.74
N PHE A 4 19.85 22.02 -2.53
CA PHE A 4 20.85 21.39 -3.39
C PHE A 4 20.69 19.88 -3.26
N ARG A 5 19.97 19.27 -4.21
CA ARG A 5 19.89 17.82 -4.34
C ARG A 5 21.20 17.35 -4.94
N ARG A 6 21.89 16.46 -4.21
CA ARG A 6 23.09 15.76 -4.64
C ARG A 6 22.65 14.41 -5.20
N PRO A 7 22.31 14.31 -6.51
CA PRO A 7 21.83 13.07 -7.11
C PRO A 7 22.82 11.90 -6.95
N GLU A 8 24.11 12.21 -6.80
CA GLU A 8 25.16 11.22 -6.50
C GLU A 8 24.99 10.52 -5.14
N LEU A 9 24.21 11.10 -4.23
CA LEU A 9 23.97 10.58 -2.88
C LEU A 9 22.47 10.33 -2.62
N GLU A 10 21.70 10.11 -3.68
CA GLU A 10 20.33 9.65 -3.55
C GLU A 10 20.28 8.21 -3.04
N LYS A 11 19.28 7.92 -2.20
CA LYS A 11 19.12 6.62 -1.50
C LYS A 11 19.10 5.42 -2.44
N ASP A 12 18.63 5.61 -3.68
CA ASP A 12 18.45 4.56 -4.68
C ASP A 12 19.55 4.54 -5.76
N ASN A 13 20.62 5.32 -5.59
CA ASN A 13 21.73 5.37 -6.54
C ASN A 13 22.73 4.22 -6.30
N PRO A 14 22.89 3.26 -7.24
CA PRO A 14 23.82 2.14 -7.09
C PRO A 14 25.30 2.55 -7.11
N ILE A 15 25.61 3.77 -7.55
CA ILE A 15 26.97 4.33 -7.66
C ILE A 15 27.36 5.11 -6.39
N ALA A 16 26.43 5.32 -5.46
CA ALA A 16 26.68 6.06 -4.23
C ALA A 16 27.75 5.35 -3.37
N PRO A 17 28.70 6.09 -2.77
CA PRO A 17 29.68 5.52 -1.85
C PRO A 17 28.97 4.84 -0.68
N GLN A 18 29.16 3.52 -0.55
CA GLN A 18 28.59 2.79 0.58
C GLN A 18 29.37 3.12 1.86
N MET A 19 28.66 3.54 2.90
CA MET A 19 29.25 3.72 4.22
C MET A 19 29.78 2.38 4.73
N TYR A 20 31.02 2.33 5.21
CA TYR A 20 31.55 1.12 5.82
C TYR A 20 30.72 0.74 7.05
N VAL A 21 30.21 -0.49 7.06
CA VAL A 21 29.49 -1.05 8.20
C VAL A 21 30.31 -2.19 8.80
N GLY A 22 30.73 -2.02 10.06
CA GLY A 22 31.48 -3.03 10.80
C GLY A 22 30.70 -4.34 11.01
N PRO A 23 31.38 -5.46 11.32
CA PRO A 23 30.79 -6.81 11.28
C PRO A 23 29.54 -6.98 12.15
N ARG A 24 29.54 -6.42 13.36
CA ARG A 24 28.39 -6.50 14.29
C ARG A 24 27.17 -5.75 13.74
N ARG A 25 27.37 -4.52 13.27
CA ARG A 25 26.31 -3.67 12.73
C ARG A 25 25.75 -4.25 11.42
N ARG A 26 26.60 -4.88 10.60
CA ARG A 26 26.18 -5.59 9.39
C ARG A 26 25.21 -6.74 9.71
N ARG A 27 25.53 -7.56 10.72
CA ARG A 27 24.65 -8.65 11.17
C ARG A 27 23.31 -8.15 11.71
N ALA A 28 23.32 -7.05 12.47
CA ALA A 28 22.09 -6.43 12.97
C ALA A 28 21.19 -5.93 11.83
N LEU A 29 21.76 -5.20 10.86
CA LEU A 29 21.01 -4.71 9.69
C LEU A 29 20.44 -5.84 8.83
N LEU A 30 21.20 -6.92 8.61
CA LEU A 30 20.69 -8.09 7.89
C LEU A 30 19.52 -8.75 8.63
N ARG A 31 19.60 -8.82 9.97
CA ARG A 31 18.53 -9.35 10.81
C ARG A 31 17.29 -8.45 10.74
N GLU A 32 17.45 -7.13 10.84
CA GLU A 32 16.36 -6.15 10.70
C GLU A 32 15.72 -6.20 9.30
N ALA A 33 16.53 -6.33 8.24
CA ALA A 33 16.05 -6.50 6.88
C ALA A 33 15.26 -7.81 6.69
N SER A 34 15.67 -8.90 7.34
CA SER A 34 14.91 -10.16 7.34
C SER A 34 13.61 -10.08 8.15
N LEU A 35 13.51 -9.14 9.10
CA LEU A 35 12.34 -8.92 9.94
C LEU A 35 11.31 -7.96 9.31
N SER A 36 11.60 -7.38 8.13
CA SER A 36 10.75 -6.38 7.49
C SER A 36 10.62 -6.61 5.97
N PRO A 37 9.42 -6.77 5.39
CA PRO A 37 8.15 -7.22 5.94
C PRO A 37 7.57 -8.38 5.10
N ALA A 38 7.61 -9.60 5.63
CA ALA A 38 6.69 -10.66 5.21
C ALA A 38 5.25 -10.44 5.74
N SER A 39 5.05 -9.42 6.60
CA SER A 39 3.75 -9.08 7.20
C SER A 39 2.80 -8.29 6.29
N ARG A 40 3.29 -7.69 5.20
CA ARG A 40 2.46 -6.80 4.36
C ARG A 40 1.37 -7.53 3.55
N GLN A 41 1.48 -8.84 3.32
CA GLN A 41 0.48 -9.57 2.55
C GLN A 41 -0.78 -9.89 3.36
N GLY A 42 -0.67 -10.15 4.66
CA GLY A 42 -1.83 -10.32 5.55
C GLY A 42 -2.60 -9.02 5.73
N ASP A 43 -1.88 -7.93 5.95
CA ASP A 43 -2.47 -6.58 6.13
C ASP A 43 -3.25 -6.10 4.89
N MET A 44 -2.81 -6.48 3.68
CA MET A 44 -3.49 -6.04 2.45
C MET A 44 -4.84 -6.73 2.25
N ALA A 45 -4.92 -8.04 2.51
CA ALA A 45 -6.18 -8.78 2.38
C ALA A 45 -7.21 -8.30 3.41
N GLU A 46 -6.79 -8.08 4.66
CA GLU A 46 -7.65 -7.57 5.73
C GLU A 46 -8.13 -6.13 5.45
N THR A 47 -7.25 -5.27 4.94
CA THR A 47 -7.63 -3.90 4.56
C THR A 47 -8.60 -3.86 3.38
N LEU A 48 -8.43 -4.73 2.38
CA LEU A 48 -9.37 -4.86 1.27
C LEU A 48 -10.74 -5.36 1.76
N GLN A 49 -10.76 -6.33 2.66
CA GLN A 49 -11.99 -6.85 3.25
C GLN A 49 -12.72 -5.81 4.11
N ALA A 50 -11.98 -4.99 4.86
CA ALA A 50 -12.56 -3.88 5.61
C ALA A 50 -13.16 -2.82 4.68
N LEU A 51 -12.50 -2.54 3.56
CA LEU A 51 -12.94 -1.56 2.57
C LEU A 51 -14.21 -2.01 1.84
N THR A 52 -14.31 -3.29 1.46
CA THR A 52 -15.54 -3.84 0.84
C THR A 52 -16.71 -3.82 1.81
N ALA A 53 -16.51 -4.22 3.07
CA ALA A 53 -17.56 -4.16 4.09
C ALA A 53 -18.05 -2.72 4.34
N ALA A 54 -17.15 -1.72 4.30
CA ALA A 54 -17.52 -0.31 4.42
C ALA A 54 -18.32 0.18 3.20
N ALA A 55 -17.92 -0.23 1.98
CA ALA A 55 -18.62 0.11 0.75
C ALA A 55 -20.05 -0.47 0.72
N GLU A 56 -20.24 -1.71 1.15
CA GLU A 56 -21.56 -2.35 1.25
C GLU A 56 -22.49 -1.59 2.20
N ARG A 57 -21.99 -1.21 3.39
CA ARG A 57 -22.74 -0.41 4.37
C ARG A 57 -23.11 0.95 3.82
N PHE A 58 -22.19 1.59 3.09
CA PHE A 58 -22.45 2.87 2.44
C PHE A 58 -23.58 2.74 1.41
N VAL A 59 -23.53 1.75 0.52
CA VAL A 59 -24.58 1.50 -0.48
C VAL A 59 -25.94 1.20 0.17
N ALA A 60 -25.97 0.48 1.29
CA ALA A 60 -27.19 0.23 2.04
C ALA A 60 -27.76 1.50 2.69
N SER A 61 -26.89 2.42 3.14
CA SER A 61 -27.28 3.66 3.81
C SER A 61 -27.73 4.78 2.86
N VAL A 62 -27.31 4.76 1.59
CA VAL A 62 -27.65 5.80 0.61
C VAL A 62 -29.09 5.60 0.12
N PRO A 63 -29.99 6.60 0.33
CA PRO A 63 -31.36 6.54 -0.16
C PRO A 63 -31.38 6.39 -1.69
N PRO A 64 -32.25 5.54 -2.26
CA PRO A 64 -32.33 5.35 -3.70
C PRO A 64 -32.89 6.63 -4.35
N SER A 65 -32.01 7.50 -4.79
CA SER A 65 -32.36 8.60 -5.69
C SER A 65 -32.14 8.13 -7.13
N LYS A 66 -33.06 8.46 -8.04
CA LYS A 66 -33.01 8.03 -9.46
C LYS A 66 -31.71 8.38 -10.18
N LYS A 67 -30.95 9.38 -9.68
CA LYS A 67 -29.66 9.81 -10.24
C LYS A 67 -28.47 8.93 -9.81
N LEU A 68 -28.56 8.23 -8.68
CA LEU A 68 -27.47 7.42 -8.12
C LEU A 68 -27.56 5.93 -8.50
N GLN A 69 -28.57 5.54 -9.28
CA GLN A 69 -28.85 4.14 -9.58
C GLN A 69 -27.83 3.55 -10.56
N GLU A 70 -27.37 4.35 -11.53
CA GLU A 70 -26.30 3.99 -12.46
C GLU A 70 -24.96 3.86 -11.73
N GLU A 71 -24.61 4.84 -10.89
CA GLU A 71 -23.38 4.82 -10.07
C GLU A 71 -23.36 3.63 -9.10
N ARG A 72 -24.50 3.34 -8.46
CA ARG A 72 -24.67 2.17 -7.59
C ARG A 72 -24.49 0.86 -8.37
N SER A 73 -25.03 0.77 -9.58
CA SER A 73 -24.89 -0.42 -10.42
C SER A 73 -23.44 -0.62 -10.91
N ALA A 74 -22.73 0.47 -11.22
CA ALA A 74 -21.33 0.44 -11.61
C ALA A 74 -20.43 -0.01 -10.44
N LEU A 75 -20.70 0.51 -9.24
CA LEU A 75 -19.96 0.13 -8.03
C LEU A 75 -20.15 -1.35 -7.66
N LEU A 76 -21.39 -1.86 -7.74
CA LEU A 76 -21.66 -3.29 -7.50
C LEU A 76 -20.93 -4.20 -8.50
N LYS A 77 -20.87 -3.81 -9.78
CA LYS A 77 -20.09 -4.55 -10.80
C LYS A 77 -18.59 -4.57 -10.47
N ALA A 78 -18.04 -3.43 -10.05
CA ALA A 78 -16.63 -3.34 -9.66
C ALA A 78 -16.29 -4.23 -8.45
N ILE A 79 -17.19 -4.31 -7.45
CA ILE A 79 -17.02 -5.18 -6.28
C ILE A 79 -17.04 -6.65 -6.68
N ILE A 80 -18.00 -7.07 -7.51
CA ILE A 80 -18.08 -8.47 -8.00
C ILE A 80 -16.82 -8.84 -8.78
N GLN A 81 -16.32 -7.95 -9.64
CA GLN A 81 -15.10 -8.20 -10.41
C GLN A 81 -13.87 -8.31 -9.50
N ALA A 82 -13.77 -7.49 -8.45
CA ALA A 82 -12.68 -7.55 -7.48
C ALA A 82 -12.68 -8.83 -6.61
N GLN A 83 -13.84 -9.47 -6.41
CA GLN A 83 -13.95 -10.73 -5.66
C GLN A 83 -13.63 -11.97 -6.52
N GLN A 84 -13.63 -11.84 -7.85
CA GLN A 84 -13.31 -12.93 -8.78
C GLN A 84 -11.81 -13.05 -9.08
N PHE A 85 -11.02 -12.07 -8.66
CA PHE A 85 -9.55 -12.07 -8.70
C PHE A 85 -8.97 -12.40 -7.32
#